data_AF-A0A7V7DUR1-F1
#
_entry.id   AF-A0A7V7DUR1-F1
#
_cell.length_a   1.000
_cell.length_b   1.000
_cell.length_c   1.000
_cell.angle_alpha   90.00
_cell.angle_beta   90.00
_cell.angle_gamma   90.00
#
_symmetry.space_group_name_H-M   'P 1'
#
loop_
_entity.id
_entity.type
_entity.pdbx_description
1 polymer ?
#
loop_
_entity_poly.entity_id
_entity_poly.type
_entity_poly.pdbx_seq_one_letter_code
_entity_poly.pdbx_strand_id
1 'polypeptide(L)'
;MNARNLKKTLDELRALRKETEWVEFKVNYINRGKIGQHISALSNSACLYEKKNAYLVYGIENETHKVVGTKFKPKHYKIGNEELENWLARSLNPRIDFKIYEFN
;
A
#
# COMPACT_ATOMS: atom_id res chain seq x y z
N MET A 1 -5.46 -13.09 -1.89
CA MET A 1 -6.80 -12.48 -2.02
C MET A 1 -7.26 -12.66 -3.46
N ASN A 2 -8.52 -13.03 -3.73
CA ASN A 2 -9.04 -13.14 -5.10
C ASN A 2 -9.53 -11.78 -5.62
N ALA A 3 -9.81 -11.66 -6.91
CA ALA A 3 -10.20 -10.40 -7.55
C ALA A 3 -11.47 -9.76 -6.93
N ARG A 4 -12.48 -10.59 -6.63
CA ARG A 4 -13.74 -10.13 -6.01
C ARG A 4 -13.49 -9.53 -4.63
N ASN A 5 -12.72 -10.21 -3.78
CA ASN A 5 -12.40 -9.74 -2.43
C ASN A 5 -11.53 -8.49 -2.49
N LEU A 6 -10.57 -8.43 -3.42
CA LEU A 6 -9.72 -7.26 -3.61
C LEU A 6 -10.55 -6.01 -3.98
N LYS A 7 -11.51 -6.14 -4.90
CA LYS A 7 -12.43 -5.06 -5.26
C LYS A 7 -13.30 -4.64 -4.07
N LYS A 8 -13.89 -5.60 -3.36
CA LYS A 8 -14.69 -5.33 -2.15
C LYS A 8 -13.89 -4.56 -1.10
N THR A 9 -12.67 -5.00 -0.82
CA THR A 9 -11.76 -4.32 0.11
C THR A 9 -11.44 -2.91 -0.37
N LEU A 10 -11.17 -2.68 -1.66
CA LEU A 10 -10.95 -1.32 -2.16
C LEU A 10 -12.17 -0.41 -1.95
N ASP A 11 -13.37 -0.91 -2.22
CA ASP A 11 -14.60 -0.14 -2.03
C ASP A 11 -14.83 0.18 -0.54
N GLU A 12 -14.54 -0.76 0.36
CA GLU A 12 -14.58 -0.54 1.82
C GLU A 12 -13.56 0.51 2.26
N LEU A 13 -12.32 0.45 1.76
CA LEU A 13 -11.27 1.42 2.09
C LEU A 13 -11.64 2.83 1.61
N ARG A 14 -12.21 2.96 0.41
CA ARG A 14 -12.64 4.26 -0.14
C ARG A 14 -13.81 4.88 0.61
N ALA A 15 -14.62 4.07 1.28
CA ALA A 15 -15.73 4.53 2.12
C ALA A 15 -15.27 5.02 3.51
N LEU A 16 -14.00 4.81 3.88
CA LEU A 16 -13.45 5.31 5.14
C LEU A 16 -13.35 6.84 5.14
N ARG A 17 -13.26 7.41 6.33
CA ARG A 17 -12.96 8.83 6.51
C ARG A 17 -11.52 9.11 6.08
N LYS A 18 -11.25 10.35 5.66
CA LYS A 18 -9.92 10.79 5.21
C LYS A 18 -8.81 10.53 6.22
N GLU A 19 -9.09 10.73 7.50
CA GLU A 19 -8.14 10.52 8.59
C GLU A 19 -8.18 9.05 9.05
N THR A 20 -7.64 8.16 8.22
CA THR A 20 -7.45 6.75 8.58
C THR A 20 -5.96 6.41 8.53
N GLU A 21 -5.31 6.27 9.67
CA GLU A 21 -3.85 6.22 9.79
C GLU A 21 -3.24 4.87 9.37
N TRP A 22 -4.06 3.84 9.20
CA TRP A 22 -3.66 2.52 8.70
C TRP A 22 -4.01 2.33 7.21
N VAL A 23 -4.48 3.37 6.53
CA VAL A 23 -4.78 3.38 5.09
C VAL A 23 -4.17 4.62 4.45
N GLU A 24 -3.31 4.42 3.45
CA GLU A 24 -2.70 5.51 2.70
C GLU A 24 -3.07 5.42 1.22
N PHE A 25 -3.61 6.51 0.66
CA PHE A 25 -3.88 6.64 -0.76
C PHE A 25 -2.79 7.44 -1.47
N LYS A 26 -2.31 6.91 -2.60
CA LYS A 26 -1.39 7.61 -3.49
C LYS A 26 -1.88 7.52 -4.93
N VAL A 27 -1.63 8.56 -5.70
CA VAL A 27 -1.92 8.52 -7.15
C VAL A 27 -0.89 7.66 -7.88
N ASN A 28 0.40 7.78 -7.56
CA ASN A 28 1.48 7.11 -8.29
C ASN A 28 2.68 6.79 -7.37
N TYR A 29 3.75 6.26 -7.95
CA TYR A 29 4.99 5.93 -7.26
C TYR A 29 5.53 7.10 -6.43
N ILE A 30 6.01 6.74 -5.24
CA ILE A 30 6.74 7.63 -4.34
C ILE A 30 8.18 7.15 -4.26
N ASN A 31 9.13 8.08 -4.07
CA ASN A 31 10.56 7.77 -3.98
C ASN A 31 10.85 6.54 -3.08
N ARG A 32 11.80 5.70 -3.51
CA ARG A 32 12.31 4.48 -2.83
C ARG A 32 12.47 4.62 -1.32
N GLY A 33 13.04 5.73 -0.86
CA GLY A 33 13.26 5.95 0.58
C GLY A 33 11.96 6.10 1.39
N LYS A 34 10.88 6.55 0.74
CA LYS A 34 9.60 6.80 1.41
C LYS A 34 8.73 5.55 1.50
N ILE A 35 8.73 4.66 0.50
CA ILE A 35 7.82 3.50 0.51
C ILE A 35 8.04 2.59 1.73
N GLY A 36 9.30 2.35 2.13
CA GLY A 36 9.60 1.59 3.33
C GLY A 36 9.13 2.29 4.61
N GLN A 37 9.32 3.61 4.70
CA GLN A 37 8.84 4.43 5.81
C GLN A 37 7.31 4.39 5.92
N HIS A 38 6.59 4.48 4.80
CA HIS A 38 5.13 4.37 4.79
C HIS A 38 4.67 2.99 5.25
N ILE A 39 5.29 1.90 4.78
CA ILE A 39 4.93 0.55 5.22
C ILE A 39 5.15 0.39 6.73
N SER A 40 6.28 0.88 7.25
CA SER A 40 6.57 0.85 8.69
C SER A 40 5.56 1.66 9.50
N ALA A 41 5.25 2.89 9.08
CA ALA A 41 4.26 3.74 9.73
C ALA A 41 2.87 3.08 9.73
N LEU A 42 2.43 2.58 8.57
CA LEU A 42 1.15 1.91 8.40
C LEU A 42 1.02 0.65 9.27
N SER A 43 2.07 -0.16 9.34
CA SER A 43 2.10 -1.35 10.20
C SER A 43 1.94 -0.98 11.68
N ASN A 44 2.61 0.08 12.12
CA ASN A 44 2.49 0.56 13.50
C ASN A 44 1.09 1.12 13.78
N SER A 45 0.51 1.90 12.84
CA SER A 45 -0.86 2.37 12.95
C SER A 45 -1.86 1.22 13.04
N ALA A 46 -1.73 0.19 12.18
CA ALA A 46 -2.63 -0.97 12.23
C ALA A 46 -2.55 -1.67 13.59
N CYS A 47 -1.36 -1.82 14.17
CA CYS A 47 -1.19 -2.36 15.51
C CYS A 47 -1.91 -1.49 16.56
N LEU A 48 -1.69 -0.17 16.54
CA LEU A 48 -2.29 0.78 17.48
C LEU A 48 -3.82 0.79 17.43
N TYR A 49 -4.40 0.63 16.24
CA TYR A 49 -5.85 0.63 16.00
C TYR A 49 -6.46 -0.78 15.94
N GLU A 50 -5.74 -1.81 16.42
CA GLU A 50 -6.16 -3.21 16.47
C GLU A 50 -6.68 -3.76 15.11
N LYS A 51 -6.07 -3.30 14.02
CA LYS A 51 -6.37 -3.78 12.67
C LYS A 51 -5.45 -4.93 12.30
N LYS A 52 -6.02 -5.95 11.66
CA LYS A 52 -5.27 -7.10 11.15
C LYS A 52 -4.27 -6.72 10.04
N ASN A 53 -4.59 -5.71 9.24
CA ASN A 53 -3.77 -5.28 8.11
C ASN A 53 -3.83 -3.76 7.96
N ALA A 54 -2.75 -3.20 7.43
CA ALA A 54 -2.70 -1.85 6.89
C ALA A 54 -2.70 -1.88 5.35
N TYR A 55 -3.05 -0.77 4.71
CA TYR A 55 -3.16 -0.69 3.25
C TYR A 55 -2.45 0.53 2.69
N LEU A 56 -1.56 0.31 1.73
CA LEU A 56 -1.01 1.35 0.86
C LEU A 56 -1.57 1.12 -0.55
N VAL A 57 -2.41 2.03 -1.02
CA VAL A 57 -3.16 1.85 -2.27
C VAL A 57 -2.75 2.92 -3.28
N TYR A 58 -2.29 2.48 -4.44
CA TYR A 58 -1.92 3.35 -5.55
C TYR A 58 -3.07 3.51 -6.57
N GLY A 59 -3.11 4.65 -7.25
CA GLY A 59 -4.14 5.01 -8.23
C GLY A 59 -5.39 5.64 -7.64
N ILE A 60 -5.34 6.11 -6.40
CA ILE A 60 -6.44 6.79 -5.71
C ILE A 60 -5.99 8.19 -5.29
N GLU A 61 -6.83 9.20 -5.55
CA GLU A 61 -6.63 10.55 -5.05
C GLU A 61 -6.98 10.63 -3.55
N ASN A 62 -6.03 11.08 -2.72
CA ASN A 62 -6.17 11.09 -1.27
C ASN A 62 -7.35 11.95 -0.78
N GLU A 63 -7.60 13.09 -1.40
CA GLU A 63 -8.61 14.02 -0.91
C GLU A 63 -10.04 13.67 -1.31
N THR A 64 -10.24 12.91 -2.37
CA THR A 64 -11.58 12.62 -2.89
C THR A 64 -11.90 11.14 -2.92
N HIS A 65 -10.91 10.29 -2.63
CA HIS A 65 -10.95 8.84 -2.80
C HIS A 65 -11.40 8.41 -4.22
N LYS A 66 -11.22 9.29 -5.22
CA LYS A 66 -11.50 9.01 -6.62
C LYS A 66 -10.43 8.08 -7.19
N VAL A 67 -10.90 7.11 -7.96
CA VAL A 67 -10.02 6.23 -8.72
C VAL A 67 -9.51 7.01 -9.93
N VAL A 68 -8.22 7.30 -9.95
CA VAL A 68 -7.53 7.99 -11.06
C VAL A 68 -6.62 7.04 -11.85
N GLY A 69 -6.36 5.85 -11.30
CA GLY A 69 -5.47 4.86 -11.90
C GLY A 69 -3.99 5.22 -11.70
N THR A 70 -3.12 4.27 -11.99
CA THR A 70 -1.66 4.45 -11.86
C THR A 70 -0.94 3.66 -12.94
N LYS A 71 0.22 4.17 -13.37
CA LYS A 71 1.17 3.44 -14.22
C LYS A 71 2.21 2.68 -13.39
N PHE A 72 2.28 2.94 -12.09
CA PHE A 72 3.20 2.26 -11.19
C PHE A 72 2.70 0.84 -10.92
N LYS A 73 3.53 -0.15 -11.29
CA LYS A 73 3.31 -1.57 -11.06
C LYS A 73 4.36 -2.08 -10.07
N PRO A 74 4.08 -2.12 -8.76
CA PRO A 74 5.06 -2.46 -7.74
C PRO A 74 5.72 -3.82 -7.97
N LYS A 75 4.98 -4.82 -8.46
CA LYS A 75 5.50 -6.18 -8.73
C LYS A 75 6.57 -6.22 -9.80
N HIS A 76 6.53 -5.27 -10.74
CA HIS A 76 7.46 -5.18 -11.86
C HIS A 76 8.52 -4.10 -11.65
N TYR A 77 8.46 -3.36 -10.55
CA TYR A 77 9.39 -2.28 -10.27
C TYR A 77 10.69 -2.83 -9.66
N LYS A 78 11.83 -2.32 -10.12
CA LYS A 78 13.15 -2.72 -9.64
C LYS A 78 13.92 -1.57 -9.01
N ILE A 79 14.67 -1.88 -7.95
CA ILE A 79 15.66 -1.01 -7.33
C ILE A 79 17.04 -1.57 -7.69
N GLY A 80 17.70 -0.93 -8.66
CA GLY A 80 18.89 -1.52 -9.28
C GLY A 80 18.51 -2.80 -10.01
N ASN A 81 19.12 -3.92 -9.62
CA ASN A 81 18.85 -5.24 -10.20
C ASN A 81 17.86 -6.09 -9.37
N GLU A 82 17.35 -5.56 -8.27
CA GLU A 82 16.47 -6.28 -7.34
C GLU A 82 15.01 -5.85 -7.48
N GLU A 83 14.08 -6.80 -7.36
CA GLU A 83 12.65 -6.52 -7.32
C GLU A 83 12.30 -5.72 -6.06
N LEU A 84 11.41 -4.74 -6.19
CA LEU A 84 10.99 -3.87 -5.09
C LEU A 84 10.50 -4.66 -3.88
N GLU A 85 9.75 -5.75 -4.11
CA GLU A 85 9.22 -6.61 -3.06
C GLU A 85 10.34 -7.27 -2.25
N ASN A 86 11.35 -7.85 -2.92
CA ASN A 86 12.51 -8.46 -2.26
C ASN A 86 13.35 -7.42 -1.52
N TRP A 87 13.56 -6.26 -2.16
CA TRP A 87 14.29 -5.15 -1.55
C TRP A 87 13.60 -4.66 -0.26
N LEU A 88 12.27 -4.49 -0.28
CA LEU A 88 11.51 -4.10 0.90
C LEU A 88 11.56 -5.17 2.00
N ALA A 89 11.40 -6.44 1.65
CA ALA A 89 11.40 -7.54 2.61
C ALA A 89 12.71 -7.64 3.42
N ARG A 90 13.86 -7.31 2.82
CA ARG A 90 15.16 -7.27 3.52
C ARG A 90 15.49 -5.94 4.19
N SER A 91 14.86 -4.83 3.75
CA SER A 91 15.16 -3.49 4.25
C SER A 91 14.25 -3.01 5.38
N LEU A 92 13.12 -3.68 5.62
CA LEU A 92 12.23 -3.38 6.73
C LEU A 92 12.71 -4.09 8.00
N ASN A 93 13.04 -3.31 9.04
CA ASN A 93 13.42 -3.82 10.36
C ASN A 93 12.63 -3.10 11.48
N PRO A 94 11.93 -3.81 12.37
CA PRO A 94 11.70 -5.27 12.37
C PRO A 94 11.03 -5.75 11.07
N ARG A 95 11.16 -7.04 10.76
CA ARG A 95 10.57 -7.60 9.53
C ARG A 95 9.06 -7.42 9.56
N ILE A 96 8.52 -6.82 8.50
CA ILE A 96 7.08 -6.63 8.31
C ILE A 96 6.64 -7.55 7.16
N ASP A 97 5.65 -8.39 7.41
CA ASP A 97 5.04 -9.19 6.35
C ASP A 97 4.05 -8.35 5.56
N PHE A 98 4.22 -8.30 4.24
CA PHE A 98 3.32 -7.61 3.33
C PHE A 98 3.08 -8.45 2.08
N LYS A 99 2.03 -8.11 1.33
CA LYS A 99 1.68 -8.76 0.06
C LYS A 99 1.24 -7.70 -0.94
N ILE A 100 1.69 -7.84 -2.19
CA ILE A 100 1.31 -6.94 -3.28
C ILE A 100 0.16 -7.57 -4.08
N TYR A 101 -0.92 -6.80 -4.24
CA TYR A 101 -2.07 -7.14 -5.07
C TYR A 101 -2.24 -6.09 -6.16
N GLU A 102 -2.55 -6.54 -7.37
CA GLU A 102 -2.78 -5.68 -8.53
C GLU A 102 -4.19 -5.95 -9.07
N PHE A 103 -4.83 -4.90 -9.59
CA PHE A 103 -6.09 -5.01 -10.30
C PHE A 103 -5.79 -5.33 -11.77
N ASN A 104 -6.56 -6.26 -12.34
CA ASN A 104 -6.54 -6.56 -13.77
C ASN A 104 -7.38 -5.54 -14.55
#